data_AF-A0A382S7R7-F1
#
_entry.id   AF-A0A382S7R7-F1
#
_cell.length_a   1.000
_cell.length_b   1.000
_cell.length_c   1.000
_cell.angle_alpha   90.00
_cell.angle_beta   90.00
_cell.angle_gamma   90.00
#
_symmetry.space_group_name_H-M   'P 1'
#
loop_
_entity.id
_entity.type
_entity.pdbx_description
1 polymer ?
#
loop_
_entity_poly.entity_id
_entity_poly.type
_entity_poly.pdbx_seq_one_letter_code
_entity_poly.pdbx_strand_id
1 'polypeptide(L)'
;WALWGKARDGKRSDDELIHHGETEMRVSLIFKLTGNKYQIVRQRKVGKRGQLVLALHVYDNATESWRDLSEAGSRQTQLKIDELLCIDYDTFMNSAFIAQGRADQFTIKSPSNRKAVLASILGLDQWDIFQDRARNHSADLNEDLRILDRNIESIDRDLSSRSDAESELSEAKARLAEIEKKTRVAEKDMADVEQARQGLAHTRRGIDDLTARIKQDESELSSVESELGSYSSEADKTLLESELANVKSRLSSLKTLEIESKDVLRQRTKASETSARLKGENEILKSEGNKLNDRIEMLDTATEPICPTCGQVL
;
A
#
# COMPACT_ATOMS: atom_id res chain seq x y z
N TRP A 1 25.31 87.69 13.10
CA TRP A 1 25.45 87.11 11.75
C TRP A 1 26.23 85.80 11.73
N ALA A 2 27.46 85.69 12.26
CA ALA A 2 28.22 84.43 12.23
C ALA A 2 27.48 83.19 12.81
N LEU A 3 26.78 83.33 13.95
CA LEU A 3 26.08 82.21 14.59
C LEU A 3 24.77 81.81 13.89
N TRP A 4 23.91 82.78 13.55
CA TRP A 4 22.54 82.52 13.06
C TRP A 4 22.20 83.09 11.67
N GLY A 5 23.16 83.67 10.95
CA GLY A 5 22.91 84.34 9.66
C GLY A 5 22.05 85.60 9.75
N LYS A 6 21.70 86.07 10.95
CA LYS A 6 20.86 87.27 11.16
C LYS A 6 21.70 88.50 11.53
N ALA A 7 21.36 89.66 10.94
CA ALA A 7 22.00 90.95 11.21
C ALA A 7 21.12 91.87 12.09
N ARG A 8 21.74 92.89 12.69
CA ARG A 8 21.17 93.72 13.78
C ARG A 8 19.86 94.43 13.42
N ASP A 9 19.63 94.77 12.15
CA ASP A 9 18.48 95.60 11.75
C ASP A 9 17.42 94.87 10.94
N GLY A 10 17.45 93.54 10.91
CA GLY A 10 16.49 92.78 10.09
C GLY A 10 16.52 93.19 8.61
N LYS A 11 17.68 93.68 8.14
CA LYS A 11 17.93 94.02 6.73
C LYS A 11 17.38 92.90 5.84
N ARG A 12 16.64 93.30 4.80
CA ARG A 12 15.81 92.37 4.01
C ARG A 12 16.64 91.37 3.19
N SER A 13 17.91 91.64 2.97
CA SER A 13 18.85 90.73 2.31
C SER A 13 20.24 90.74 2.96
N ASP A 14 20.85 89.55 3.06
CA ASP A 14 22.26 89.38 3.43
C ASP A 14 23.20 90.13 2.47
N ASP A 15 22.77 90.42 1.25
CA ASP A 15 23.59 91.11 0.24
C ASP A 15 23.89 92.57 0.65
N GLU A 16 23.02 93.19 1.46
CA GLU A 16 23.22 94.55 2.00
C GLU A 16 24.28 94.63 3.11
N LEU A 17 24.86 93.49 3.49
CA LEU A 17 25.98 93.42 4.43
C LEU A 17 27.34 93.41 3.71
N ILE A 18 27.34 93.19 2.39
CA ILE A 18 28.56 93.26 1.58
C ILE A 18 28.97 94.71 1.40
N HIS A 19 30.27 94.99 1.57
CA HIS A 19 30.82 96.33 1.37
C HIS A 19 30.57 96.83 -0.06
N HIS A 20 30.29 98.12 -0.22
CA HIS A 20 30.05 98.70 -1.53
C HIS A 20 31.26 98.51 -2.44
N GLY A 21 31.03 97.96 -3.64
CA GLY A 21 32.09 97.64 -4.61
C GLY A 21 32.62 96.21 -4.51
N GLU A 22 32.29 95.47 -3.45
CA GLU A 22 32.72 94.09 -3.26
C GLU A 22 31.66 93.07 -3.71
N THR A 23 32.11 91.84 -3.98
CA THR A 23 31.24 90.75 -4.45
C THR A 23 31.03 89.65 -3.41
N GLU A 24 31.78 89.65 -2.33
CA GLU A 24 31.65 88.67 -1.25
C GLU A 24 31.92 89.27 0.13
N MET A 25 31.35 88.63 1.15
CA MET A 25 31.70 88.87 2.55
C MET A 25 31.94 87.53 3.26
N ARG A 26 32.85 87.54 4.22
CA ARG A 26 33.14 86.39 5.08
C ARG A 26 33.24 86.84 6.53
N VAL A 27 32.64 86.08 7.43
CA VAL A 27 32.79 86.25 8.87
C VAL A 27 33.23 84.91 9.47
N SER A 28 34.33 84.94 10.21
CA SER A 28 34.81 83.82 11.02
C SER A 28 34.68 84.18 12.49
N LEU A 29 34.09 83.29 13.27
CA LEU A 29 33.96 83.41 14.71
C LEU A 29 34.57 82.18 15.38
N ILE A 30 35.57 82.42 16.23
CA ILE A 30 36.15 81.38 17.10
C ILE A 30 35.64 81.62 18.52
N PHE A 31 35.10 80.59 19.15
CA PHE A 31 34.56 80.66 20.51
C PHE A 31 34.87 79.39 21.29
N LYS A 32 34.74 79.46 22.61
CA LYS A 32 34.92 78.33 23.51
C LYS A 32 33.57 77.98 24.15
N LEU A 33 33.19 76.71 24.11
CA LEU A 33 31.99 76.19 24.74
C LEU A 33 32.32 74.87 25.45
N THR A 34 31.99 74.79 26.74
CA THR A 34 32.19 73.59 27.57
C THR A 34 33.61 72.99 27.44
N GLY A 35 34.63 73.84 27.42
CA GLY A 35 36.03 73.43 27.32
C GLY A 35 36.60 73.32 25.89
N ASN A 36 35.75 73.10 24.88
CA ASN A 36 36.16 72.92 23.48
C ASN A 36 36.20 74.25 22.72
N LYS A 37 37.12 74.38 21.75
CA LYS A 37 37.18 75.53 20.84
C LYS A 37 36.45 75.19 19.55
N TYR A 38 35.57 76.06 19.10
CA TYR A 38 34.81 75.92 17.87
C TYR A 38 35.08 77.11 16.95
N GLN A 39 34.98 76.89 15.64
CA GLN A 39 35.04 77.92 14.63
C GLN A 39 33.83 77.81 13.71
N ILE A 40 33.10 78.91 13.55
CA ILE A 40 32.04 79.04 12.56
C ILE A 40 32.53 79.99 11.47
N VAL A 41 32.41 79.57 10.21
CA VAL A 41 32.71 80.40 9.04
C VAL A 41 31.45 80.54 8.21
N ARG A 42 31.00 81.78 8.04
CA ARG A 42 29.93 82.12 7.09
C ARG A 42 30.46 82.99 5.97
N GLN A 43 30.12 82.64 4.74
CA GLN A 43 30.47 83.42 3.55
C GLN A 43 29.23 83.62 2.69
N ARG A 44 29.08 84.83 2.17
CA ARG A 44 28.02 85.22 1.24
C ARG A 44 28.65 85.85 0.00
N LYS A 45 28.26 85.39 -1.18
CA LYS A 45 28.69 85.93 -2.48
C LYS A 45 27.49 86.40 -3.30
N VAL A 46 27.58 87.59 -3.91
CA VAL A 46 26.54 88.18 -4.78
C VAL A 46 26.77 87.76 -6.23
N GLY A 47 25.68 87.45 -6.96
CA GLY A 47 25.69 87.09 -8.39
C GLY A 47 24.57 86.12 -8.81
N LYS A 48 24.50 85.74 -10.10
CA LYS A 48 23.49 84.81 -10.66
C LYS A 48 23.47 83.42 -10.00
N ARG A 49 24.54 83.04 -9.31
CA ARG A 49 24.66 81.86 -8.44
C ARG A 49 25.17 82.29 -7.07
N GLY A 50 24.45 83.21 -6.41
CA GLY A 50 24.79 83.64 -5.06
C GLY A 50 24.92 82.42 -4.14
N GLN A 51 26.06 82.29 -3.47
CA GLN A 51 26.35 81.13 -2.62
C GLN A 51 26.43 81.57 -1.17
N LEU A 52 25.70 80.86 -0.32
CA LEU A 52 25.85 80.92 1.13
C LEU A 52 26.63 79.68 1.56
N VAL A 53 27.80 79.90 2.15
CA VAL A 53 28.61 78.84 2.76
C VAL A 53 28.51 78.97 4.26
N LEU A 54 28.24 77.85 4.93
CA LEU A 54 28.26 77.73 6.37
C LEU A 54 29.11 76.50 6.72
N ALA A 55 30.21 76.74 7.42
CA ALA A 55 31.07 75.68 7.94
C ALA A 55 31.18 75.80 9.46
N LEU A 56 31.14 74.65 10.14
CA LEU A 56 31.34 74.50 11.58
C LEU A 56 32.54 73.58 11.80
N HIS A 57 33.51 74.02 12.57
CA HIS A 57 34.68 73.22 12.93
C HIS A 57 34.86 73.15 14.44
N VAL A 58 35.49 72.09 14.91
CA VAL A 58 35.98 71.94 16.29
C VAL A 58 37.49 71.79 16.27
N TYR A 59 38.17 72.46 17.19
CA TYR A 59 39.61 72.34 17.34
C TYR A 59 39.93 71.05 18.08
N ASP A 60 40.77 70.22 17.48
CA ASP A 60 41.31 69.02 18.09
C ASP A 60 42.69 69.33 18.67
N ASN A 61 42.80 69.27 19.99
CA ASN A 61 44.06 69.54 20.70
C ASN A 61 45.11 68.45 20.46
N ALA A 62 44.72 67.23 20.06
CA ALA A 62 45.66 66.13 19.83
C ALA A 62 46.37 66.24 18.48
N THR A 63 45.67 66.73 17.46
CA THR A 63 46.19 66.89 16.09
C THR A 63 46.54 68.35 15.75
N GLU A 64 46.34 69.26 16.69
CA GLU A 64 46.50 70.73 16.54
C GLU A 64 45.76 71.31 15.32
N SER A 65 44.64 70.69 14.93
CA SER A 65 43.96 70.97 13.67
C SER A 65 42.46 71.21 13.85
N TRP A 66 41.82 71.82 12.84
CA TRP A 66 40.38 72.01 12.79
C TRP A 66 39.72 70.80 12.13
N ARG A 67 38.84 70.12 12.86
CA ARG A 67 38.00 69.04 12.36
C ARG A 67 36.65 69.57 11.93
N ASP A 68 36.22 69.22 10.72
CA ASP A 68 34.92 69.60 10.20
C ASP A 68 33.78 68.90 10.96
N LEU A 69 32.78 69.68 11.33
CA LEU A 69 31.53 69.25 11.97
C LEU A 69 30.30 69.69 11.15
N SER A 70 30.49 70.22 9.94
CA SER A 70 29.42 70.63 9.05
C SER A 70 28.58 69.43 8.59
N GLU A 71 27.29 69.66 8.34
CA GLU A 71 26.37 68.67 7.79
C GLU A 71 26.20 68.87 6.27
N ALA A 72 25.46 67.96 5.61
CA ALA A 72 25.26 67.94 4.16
C ALA A 72 24.66 69.22 3.55
N GLY A 73 24.12 70.14 4.38
CA GLY A 73 23.57 71.41 3.92
C GLY A 73 23.60 72.48 5.00
N SER A 74 23.53 73.75 4.58
CA SER A 74 23.57 74.91 5.48
C SER A 74 22.43 74.92 6.50
N ARG A 75 21.27 74.35 6.17
CA ARG A 75 20.15 74.20 7.11
C ARG A 75 20.45 73.18 8.20
N GLN A 76 20.98 72.01 7.84
CA GLN A 76 21.35 70.98 8.80
C GLN A 76 22.52 71.44 9.67
N THR A 77 23.51 72.12 9.08
CA THR A 77 24.62 72.73 9.84
C THR A 77 24.12 73.83 10.78
N GLN A 78 23.10 74.61 10.39
CA GLN A 78 22.46 75.58 11.30
C GLN A 78 21.80 74.88 12.48
N LEU A 79 21.02 73.81 12.25
CA LEU A 79 20.38 73.05 13.32
C LEU A 79 21.43 72.50 14.30
N LYS A 80 22.52 71.95 13.79
CA LYS A 80 23.64 71.47 14.62
C LYS A 80 24.32 72.58 15.43
N ILE A 81 24.42 73.80 14.87
CA ILE A 81 24.91 74.97 15.62
C ILE A 81 23.92 75.35 16.72
N ASP A 82 22.62 75.37 16.42
CA ASP A 82 21.57 75.71 17.40
C ASP A 82 21.53 74.68 18.54
N GLU A 83 21.61 73.40 18.22
CA GLU A 83 21.75 72.29 19.19
C GLU A 83 23.03 72.41 20.02
N LEU A 84 24.18 72.69 19.37
CA LEU A 84 25.46 72.84 20.07
C LEU A 84 25.43 74.00 21.06
N LEU A 85 24.86 75.15 20.67
CA LEU A 85 24.79 76.34 21.52
C LEU A 85 23.70 76.21 22.59
N CYS A 86 22.73 75.32 22.41
CA CYS A 86 21.53 75.17 23.24
C CYS A 86 20.77 76.50 23.45
N ILE A 87 20.91 77.45 22.51
CA ILE A 87 20.26 78.75 22.58
C ILE A 87 19.98 79.25 21.17
N ASP A 88 18.72 79.63 20.91
CA ASP A 88 18.32 80.20 19.63
C ASP A 88 18.68 81.69 19.53
N TYR A 89 18.59 82.26 18.32
CA TYR A 89 18.89 83.67 18.06
C TYR A 89 18.07 84.63 18.93
N ASP A 90 16.75 84.42 19.01
CA ASP A 90 15.86 85.32 19.72
C ASP A 90 16.15 85.26 21.21
N THR A 91 16.40 84.06 21.73
CA THR A 91 16.78 83.84 23.11
C THR A 91 18.11 84.53 23.42
N PHE A 92 19.15 84.32 22.61
CA PHE A 92 20.45 84.99 22.79
C PHE A 92 20.35 86.51 22.76
N MET A 93 19.59 87.07 21.82
CA MET A 93 19.38 88.52 21.69
C MET A 93 18.62 89.12 22.87
N ASN A 94 17.77 88.35 23.55
CA ASN A 94 16.98 88.83 24.69
C ASN A 94 17.61 88.48 26.06
N SER A 95 18.60 87.58 26.12
CA SER A 95 19.19 87.10 27.39
C SER A 95 20.66 87.47 27.57
N ALA A 96 21.50 87.27 26.54
CA ALA A 96 22.95 87.35 26.65
C ALA A 96 23.57 88.54 25.90
N PHE A 97 22.83 89.14 24.96
CA PHE A 97 23.32 90.22 24.12
C PHE A 97 22.52 91.51 24.30
N ILE A 98 23.09 92.48 25.01
CA ILE A 98 22.48 93.80 25.19
C ILE A 98 22.91 94.69 24.03
N ALA A 99 22.08 94.75 22.98
CA ALA A 99 22.32 95.68 21.88
C ALA A 99 22.13 97.14 22.35
N GLN A 100 23.04 98.03 21.97
CA GLN A 100 22.94 99.47 22.29
C GLN A 100 21.60 100.03 21.79
N GLY A 101 20.83 100.65 22.69
CA GLY A 101 19.49 101.20 22.43
C GLY A 101 18.35 100.18 22.39
N ARG A 102 18.58 98.92 22.79
CA ARG A 102 17.58 97.83 22.76
C ARG A 102 17.58 96.96 24.02
N ALA A 103 18.04 97.50 25.15
CA ALA A 103 18.01 96.80 26.44
C ALA A 103 16.58 96.53 26.93
N ASP A 104 15.59 97.23 26.37
CA ASP A 104 14.16 97.16 26.64
C ASP A 104 13.40 96.19 25.70
N GLN A 105 14.08 95.50 24.78
CA GLN A 105 13.42 94.58 23.83
C GLN A 105 12.60 93.48 24.52
N PHE A 106 13.09 92.98 25.66
CA PHE A 106 12.34 92.02 26.45
C PHE A 106 11.09 92.64 27.09
N THR A 107 11.19 93.88 27.59
CA THR A 107 10.09 94.59 28.26
C THR A 107 9.01 95.09 27.30
N ILE A 108 9.34 95.34 26.04
CA ILE A 108 8.38 95.77 24.99
C ILE A 108 7.56 94.60 24.43
N LYS A 109 8.04 93.35 24.57
CA LYS A 109 7.32 92.17 24.08
C LYS A 109 5.99 91.95 24.82
N SER A 110 4.99 91.46 24.09
CA SER A 110 3.70 91.05 24.67
C SER A 110 3.89 89.99 25.76
N PRO A 111 2.96 89.87 26.74
CA PRO A 111 3.04 88.85 27.79
C PRO A 111 3.23 87.42 27.24
N SER A 112 2.53 87.07 26.14
CA SER A 112 2.67 85.76 25.49
C SER A 112 4.09 85.54 24.93
N ASN A 113 4.63 86.53 24.22
CA ASN A 113 5.98 86.44 23.65
C ASN A 113 7.07 86.42 24.73
N ARG A 114 6.89 87.14 25.84
CA ARG A 114 7.79 87.06 27.00
C ARG A 114 7.78 85.67 27.62
N LYS A 115 6.60 85.08 27.81
CA LYS A 115 6.46 83.70 28.31
C LYS A 115 7.12 82.69 27.39
N ALA A 116 6.95 82.82 26.07
CA ALA A 116 7.60 81.94 25.09
C ALA A 116 9.13 82.03 25.13
N VAL A 117 9.69 83.25 25.20
CA VAL A 117 11.14 83.45 25.34
C VAL A 117 11.65 82.83 26.65
N LEU A 118 10.96 83.03 27.77
CA LEU A 118 11.33 82.42 29.05
C LEU A 118 11.22 80.89 29.02
N ALA A 119 10.19 80.34 28.37
CA ALA A 119 10.03 78.90 28.21
C ALA A 119 11.17 78.29 27.38
N SER A 120 11.59 78.97 26.31
CA SER A 120 12.75 78.56 25.50
C SER A 120 14.07 78.64 26.29
N ILE A 121 14.31 79.72 27.05
CA ILE A 121 15.49 79.85 27.93
C ILE A 121 15.57 78.69 28.94
N LEU A 122 14.41 78.31 29.49
CA LEU A 122 14.30 77.26 30.49
C LEU A 122 14.22 75.84 29.87
N GLY A 123 14.24 75.73 28.53
CA GLY A 123 14.14 74.45 27.82
C GLY A 123 12.85 73.68 28.12
N LEU A 124 11.73 74.38 28.33
CA LEU A 124 10.48 73.73 28.75
C LEU A 124 9.79 72.96 27.63
N ASP A 125 10.15 73.22 26.37
CA ASP A 125 9.72 72.51 25.18
C ASP A 125 10.09 71.01 25.19
N GLN A 126 11.15 70.64 25.91
CA GLN A 126 11.53 69.23 26.07
C GLN A 126 10.44 68.39 26.76
N TRP A 127 9.62 69.02 27.63
CA TRP A 127 8.58 68.32 28.37
C TRP A 127 7.40 67.94 27.49
N ASP A 128 7.08 68.76 26.49
CA ASP A 128 6.05 68.46 25.50
C ASP A 128 6.47 67.21 24.69
N ILE A 129 7.75 67.12 24.32
CA ILE A 129 8.30 65.94 23.63
C ILE A 129 8.19 64.68 24.50
N PHE A 130 8.52 64.78 25.79
CA PHE A 130 8.39 63.65 26.71
C PHE A 130 6.94 63.22 26.92
N GLN A 131 6.03 64.19 27.03
CA GLN A 131 4.60 63.92 27.16
C GLN A 131 4.07 63.17 25.94
N ASP A 132 4.40 63.63 24.73
CA ASP A 132 3.98 62.97 23.48
C ASP A 132 4.53 61.55 23.38
N ARG A 133 5.81 61.35 23.72
CA ARG A 133 6.41 60.01 23.75
C ARG A 133 5.72 59.08 24.74
N ALA A 134 5.46 59.55 25.96
CA ALA A 134 4.78 58.75 26.98
C ALA A 134 3.34 58.40 26.56
N ARG A 135 2.63 59.35 25.94
CA ARG A 135 1.27 59.14 25.45
C ARG A 135 1.23 58.11 24.33
N ASN A 136 2.14 58.20 23.36
CA ASN A 136 2.24 57.23 22.27
C ASN A 136 2.57 55.84 22.81
N HIS A 137 3.56 55.74 23.70
CA HIS A 137 3.92 54.46 24.30
C HIS A 137 2.78 53.83 25.11
N SER A 138 2.02 54.63 25.86
CA SER A 138 0.83 54.15 26.56
C SER A 138 -0.27 53.68 25.61
N ALA A 139 -0.44 54.35 24.46
CA ALA A 139 -1.41 53.94 23.45
C ALA A 139 -1.03 52.58 22.85
N ASP A 140 0.25 52.37 22.51
CA ASP A 140 0.77 51.12 21.97
C ASP A 140 0.55 49.95 22.95
N LEU A 141 0.93 50.13 24.23
CA LEU A 141 0.73 49.11 25.27
C LEU A 141 -0.74 48.74 25.47
N ASN A 142 -1.65 49.73 25.38
CA ASN A 142 -3.08 49.46 25.51
C ASN A 142 -3.63 48.65 24.32
N GLU A 143 -3.09 48.83 23.12
CA GLU A 143 -3.47 48.03 21.97
C GLU A 143 -2.94 46.60 22.08
N ASP A 144 -1.69 46.44 22.52
CA ASP A 144 -1.10 45.12 22.80
C ASP A 144 -1.92 44.35 23.86
N LEU A 145 -2.33 45.03 24.94
CA LEU A 145 -3.19 44.44 25.97
C LEU A 145 -4.52 43.97 25.39
N ARG A 146 -5.18 44.77 24.55
CA ARG A 146 -6.44 44.36 23.89
C ARG A 146 -6.27 43.14 23.01
N ILE A 147 -5.15 43.01 22.31
CA ILE A 147 -4.85 41.84 21.48
C ILE A 147 -4.67 40.61 22.37
N LEU A 148 -3.90 40.74 23.45
CA LEU A 148 -3.68 39.66 24.40
C LEU A 148 -4.99 39.21 25.07
N ASP A 149 -5.84 40.14 25.50
CA ASP A 149 -7.14 39.83 26.09
C ASP A 149 -8.03 39.03 25.13
N ARG A 150 -8.10 39.43 23.84
CA ARG A 150 -8.84 38.66 22.82
C ARG A 150 -8.27 37.27 22.59
N ASN A 151 -6.95 37.12 22.65
CA ASN A 151 -6.30 35.82 22.50
C ASN A 151 -6.63 34.91 23.69
N ILE A 152 -6.61 35.46 24.91
CA ILE A 152 -7.00 34.73 26.13
C ILE A 152 -8.47 34.30 26.02
N GLU A 153 -9.39 35.20 25.65
CA GLU A 153 -10.80 34.87 25.44
C GLU A 153 -11.04 33.80 24.37
N SER A 154 -10.18 33.73 23.34
CA SER A 154 -10.24 32.66 22.34
C SER A 154 -9.78 31.32 22.93
N ILE A 155 -8.65 31.32 23.63
CA ILE A 155 -8.09 30.11 24.25
C ILE A 155 -9.07 29.55 25.30
N ASP A 156 -9.68 30.41 26.11
CA ASP A 156 -10.65 29.99 27.12
C ASP A 156 -11.90 29.37 26.50
N ARG A 157 -12.37 29.90 25.36
CA ARG A 157 -13.47 29.27 24.60
C ARG A 157 -13.08 27.89 24.07
N ASP A 158 -11.90 27.76 23.49
CA ASP A 158 -11.42 26.47 22.98
C ASP A 158 -11.28 25.44 24.12
N LEU A 159 -10.69 25.85 25.24
CA LEU A 159 -10.54 25.01 26.43
C LEU A 159 -11.90 24.59 27.01
N SER A 160 -12.90 25.48 27.00
CA SER A 160 -14.25 25.15 27.50
C SER A 160 -14.91 24.05 26.65
N SER A 161 -14.70 24.04 25.34
CA SER A 161 -15.25 23.03 24.43
C SER A 161 -14.48 21.70 24.40
N ARG A 162 -13.27 21.68 24.97
CA ARG A 162 -12.39 20.50 24.93
C ARG A 162 -13.01 19.27 25.59
N SER A 163 -13.68 19.45 26.73
CA SER A 163 -14.33 18.34 27.44
C SER A 163 -15.41 17.69 26.58
N ASP A 164 -16.23 18.50 25.90
CA ASP A 164 -17.29 18.01 25.02
C ASP A 164 -16.70 17.25 23.83
N ALA A 165 -15.66 17.80 23.20
CA ALA A 165 -14.95 17.15 22.09
C ALA A 165 -14.29 15.81 22.52
N GLU A 166 -13.70 15.76 23.71
CA GLU A 166 -13.13 14.52 24.27
C GLU A 166 -14.22 13.47 24.54
N SER A 167 -15.40 13.90 25.02
CA SER A 167 -16.57 13.03 25.21
C SER A 167 -17.10 12.49 23.88
N GLU A 168 -17.32 13.36 22.89
CA GLU A 168 -17.75 12.97 21.54
C GLU A 168 -16.78 11.99 20.88
N LEU A 169 -15.47 12.22 21.03
CA LEU A 169 -14.43 11.33 20.52
C LEU A 169 -14.49 9.95 21.19
N SER A 170 -14.67 9.92 22.52
CA SER A 170 -14.79 8.68 23.28
C SER A 170 -16.00 7.88 22.84
N GLU A 171 -17.16 8.53 22.69
CA GLU A 171 -18.38 7.89 22.20
C GLU A 171 -18.23 7.39 20.75
N ALA A 172 -17.65 8.18 19.86
CA ALA A 172 -17.43 7.80 18.47
C ALA A 172 -16.52 6.56 18.38
N LYS A 173 -15.46 6.49 19.20
CA LYS A 173 -14.59 5.30 19.30
C LYS A 173 -15.34 4.08 19.82
N ALA A 174 -16.18 4.24 20.83
CA ALA A 174 -17.00 3.14 21.35
C ALA A 174 -17.98 2.61 20.29
N ARG A 175 -18.65 3.51 19.56
CA ARG A 175 -19.55 3.14 18.44
C ARG A 175 -18.80 2.44 17.32
N LEU A 176 -17.61 2.92 16.96
CA LEU A 176 -16.77 2.30 15.94
C LEU A 176 -16.41 0.85 16.32
N ALA A 177 -15.94 0.63 17.56
CA ALA A 177 -15.59 -0.70 18.04
C ALA A 177 -16.79 -1.67 18.05
N GLU A 178 -17.99 -1.17 18.37
CA GLU A 178 -19.21 -1.97 18.30
C GLU A 178 -19.56 -2.36 16.85
N ILE A 179 -19.45 -1.40 15.91
CA ILE A 179 -19.69 -1.64 14.48
C ILE A 179 -18.67 -2.64 13.93
N GLU A 180 -17.39 -2.48 14.23
CA GLU A 180 -16.34 -3.43 13.81
C GLU A 180 -16.61 -4.85 14.30
N LYS A 181 -17.08 -4.99 15.55
CA LYS A 181 -17.48 -6.30 16.09
C LYS A 181 -18.66 -6.90 15.32
N LYS A 182 -19.68 -6.10 15.01
CA LYS A 182 -20.85 -6.54 14.23
C LYS A 182 -20.46 -6.93 12.81
N THR A 183 -19.61 -6.15 12.16
CA THR A 183 -19.09 -6.45 10.81
C THR A 183 -18.32 -7.76 10.81
N ARG A 184 -17.43 -7.99 11.78
CA ARG A 184 -16.66 -9.25 11.87
C ARG A 184 -17.55 -10.48 12.05
N VAL A 185 -18.64 -10.36 12.81
CA VAL A 185 -19.63 -11.44 12.93
C VAL A 185 -20.34 -11.67 11.60
N ALA A 186 -20.83 -10.60 10.97
CA ALA A 186 -21.52 -10.70 9.68
C ALA A 186 -20.63 -11.27 8.56
N GLU A 187 -19.34 -10.92 8.53
CA GLU A 187 -18.36 -11.48 7.59
C GLU A 187 -18.15 -12.98 7.81
N LYS A 188 -18.08 -13.41 9.08
CA LYS A 188 -17.99 -14.83 9.42
C LYS A 188 -19.25 -15.58 8.97
N ASP A 189 -20.43 -15.05 9.29
CA ASP A 189 -21.71 -15.65 8.91
C ASP A 189 -21.84 -15.76 7.39
N MET A 190 -21.38 -14.74 6.64
CA MET A 190 -21.32 -14.77 5.18
C MET A 190 -20.38 -15.86 4.65
N ALA A 191 -19.20 -16.04 5.26
CA ALA A 191 -18.27 -17.09 4.88
C ALA A 191 -18.86 -18.49 5.13
N ASP A 192 -19.51 -18.68 6.28
CA ASP A 192 -20.17 -19.94 6.64
C ASP A 192 -21.32 -20.27 5.67
N VAL A 193 -22.13 -19.27 5.30
CA VAL A 193 -23.20 -19.42 4.29
C VAL A 193 -22.64 -19.77 2.93
N GLU A 194 -21.55 -19.13 2.47
CA GLU A 194 -20.95 -19.44 1.18
C GLU A 194 -20.35 -20.86 1.16
N GLN A 195 -19.72 -21.29 2.26
CA GLN A 195 -19.23 -22.66 2.41
C GLN A 195 -20.39 -23.68 2.36
N ALA A 196 -21.49 -23.42 3.07
CA ALA A 196 -22.68 -24.26 3.02
C ALA A 196 -23.27 -24.33 1.61
N ARG A 197 -23.31 -23.20 0.89
CA ARG A 197 -23.79 -23.12 -0.49
C ARG A 197 -22.93 -23.95 -1.45
N GLN A 198 -21.60 -23.89 -1.30
CA GLN A 198 -20.66 -24.71 -2.08
C GLN A 198 -20.83 -26.21 -1.78
N GLY A 199 -21.03 -26.56 -0.50
CA GLY A 199 -21.33 -27.94 -0.08
C GLY A 199 -22.62 -28.47 -0.72
N LEU A 200 -23.69 -27.68 -0.68
CA LEU A 200 -24.97 -28.01 -1.34
C LEU A 200 -24.81 -28.15 -2.87
N ALA A 201 -24.03 -27.28 -3.51
CA ALA A 201 -23.77 -27.38 -4.94
C ALA A 201 -22.94 -28.64 -5.30
N HIS A 202 -22.07 -29.10 -4.41
CA HIS A 202 -21.33 -30.34 -4.59
C HIS A 202 -22.23 -31.57 -4.43
N THR A 203 -23.05 -31.63 -3.36
CA THR A 203 -23.98 -32.74 -3.15
C THR A 203 -25.03 -32.82 -4.25
N ARG A 204 -25.54 -31.66 -4.72
CA ARG A 204 -26.45 -31.60 -5.88
C ARG A 204 -25.83 -32.24 -7.12
N ARG A 205 -24.58 -31.89 -7.46
CA ARG A 205 -23.85 -32.53 -8.57
C ARG A 205 -23.68 -34.03 -8.38
N GLY A 206 -23.43 -34.48 -7.15
CA GLY A 206 -23.37 -35.92 -6.83
C GLY A 206 -24.71 -36.62 -7.03
N ILE A 207 -25.82 -35.99 -6.64
CA ILE A 207 -27.18 -36.51 -6.90
C ILE A 207 -27.44 -36.57 -8.41
N ASP A 208 -27.08 -35.53 -9.17
CA ASP A 208 -27.29 -35.49 -10.62
C ASP A 208 -26.48 -36.61 -11.32
N ASP A 209 -25.22 -36.85 -10.91
CA ASP A 209 -24.38 -37.96 -11.44
C ASP A 209 -24.96 -39.34 -11.11
N LEU A 210 -25.36 -39.56 -9.84
CA LEU A 210 -26.00 -40.82 -9.43
C LEU A 210 -27.32 -41.05 -10.16
N THR A 211 -28.11 -40.01 -10.39
CA THR A 211 -29.37 -40.10 -11.14
C THR A 211 -29.12 -40.46 -12.60
N ALA A 212 -28.06 -39.91 -13.20
CA ALA A 212 -27.66 -40.28 -14.56
C ALA A 212 -27.20 -41.74 -14.65
N ARG A 213 -26.42 -42.22 -13.68
CA ARG A 213 -26.00 -43.63 -13.59
C ARG A 213 -27.18 -44.57 -13.42
N ILE A 214 -28.11 -44.27 -12.51
CA ILE A 214 -29.33 -45.07 -12.33
C ILE A 214 -30.10 -45.19 -13.64
N LYS A 215 -30.29 -44.09 -14.38
CA LYS A 215 -30.96 -44.14 -15.69
C LYS A 215 -30.21 -44.99 -16.72
N GLN A 216 -28.87 -44.94 -16.71
CA GLN A 216 -28.05 -45.77 -17.58
C GLN A 216 -28.20 -47.24 -17.20
N ASP A 217 -28.04 -47.57 -15.92
CA ASP A 217 -28.20 -48.93 -15.38
C ASP A 217 -29.61 -49.49 -15.65
N GLU A 218 -30.66 -48.67 -15.53
CA GLU A 218 -32.03 -49.04 -15.88
C GLU A 218 -32.18 -49.35 -17.38
N SER A 219 -31.52 -48.58 -18.26
CA SER A 219 -31.52 -48.83 -19.69
C SER A 219 -30.75 -50.10 -20.05
N GLU A 220 -29.62 -50.35 -19.40
CA GLU A 220 -28.82 -51.57 -19.56
C GLU A 220 -29.59 -52.79 -19.04
N LEU A 221 -30.27 -52.67 -17.89
CA LEU A 221 -31.13 -53.72 -17.36
C LEU A 221 -32.27 -54.03 -18.35
N SER A 222 -32.93 -53.01 -18.88
CA SER A 222 -34.00 -53.16 -19.88
C SER A 222 -33.49 -53.82 -21.17
N SER A 223 -32.28 -53.49 -21.64
CA SER A 223 -31.71 -54.17 -22.81
C SER A 223 -31.39 -55.63 -22.51
N VAL A 224 -30.79 -55.91 -21.35
CA VAL A 224 -30.48 -57.28 -20.90
C VAL A 224 -31.76 -58.10 -20.69
N GLU A 225 -32.82 -57.50 -20.14
CA GLU A 225 -34.14 -58.14 -19.99
C GLU A 225 -34.77 -58.44 -21.35
N SER A 226 -34.65 -57.52 -22.32
CA SER A 226 -35.10 -57.75 -23.70
C SER A 226 -34.29 -58.85 -24.39
N GLU A 227 -32.96 -58.89 -24.19
CA GLU A 227 -32.09 -59.95 -24.69
C GLU A 227 -32.42 -61.30 -24.03
N LEU A 228 -32.65 -61.35 -22.72
CA LEU A 228 -33.13 -62.54 -22.01
C LEU A 228 -34.50 -62.99 -22.55
N GLY A 229 -35.40 -62.04 -22.82
CA GLY A 229 -36.69 -62.29 -23.45
C GLY A 229 -36.52 -62.94 -24.83
N SER A 230 -35.64 -62.41 -25.67
CA SER A 230 -35.36 -62.99 -26.99
C SER A 230 -34.65 -64.33 -26.91
N TYR A 231 -33.71 -64.53 -25.98
CA TYR A 231 -33.09 -65.84 -25.76
C TYR A 231 -34.09 -66.87 -25.22
N SER A 232 -35.05 -66.45 -24.40
CA SER A 232 -36.11 -67.33 -23.92
C SER A 232 -37.13 -67.70 -25.00
N SER A 233 -37.30 -66.86 -26.03
CA SER A 233 -38.17 -67.13 -27.18
C SER A 233 -37.45 -67.86 -28.32
N GLU A 234 -36.15 -67.63 -28.53
CA GLU A 234 -35.28 -68.38 -29.46
C GLU A 234 -34.83 -69.74 -28.89
N ALA A 235 -34.81 -69.89 -27.57
CA ALA A 235 -34.80 -71.21 -26.94
C ALA A 235 -36.17 -71.85 -27.18
N ASP A 236 -36.39 -72.33 -28.41
CA ASP A 236 -37.42 -73.28 -28.77
C ASP A 236 -37.19 -74.53 -27.91
N LYS A 237 -37.71 -74.47 -26.68
CA LYS A 237 -37.71 -75.56 -25.71
C LYS A 237 -38.28 -76.83 -26.35
N THR A 238 -39.19 -76.65 -27.30
CA THR A 238 -39.75 -77.64 -28.22
C THR A 238 -38.73 -78.27 -29.17
N LEU A 239 -37.84 -77.49 -29.80
CA LEU A 239 -36.77 -78.02 -30.66
C LEU A 239 -35.74 -78.79 -29.84
N LEU A 240 -35.29 -78.24 -28.71
CA LEU A 240 -34.36 -78.91 -27.79
C LEU A 240 -34.96 -80.19 -27.20
N GLU A 241 -36.24 -80.21 -26.84
CA GLU A 241 -36.93 -81.43 -26.39
C GLU A 241 -37.06 -82.48 -27.50
N SER A 242 -37.28 -82.05 -28.75
CA SER A 242 -37.33 -82.94 -29.92
C SER A 242 -35.96 -83.55 -30.25
N GLU A 243 -34.88 -82.78 -30.15
CA GLU A 243 -33.52 -83.25 -30.33
C GLU A 243 -33.11 -84.20 -29.20
N LEU A 244 -33.50 -83.91 -27.95
CA LEU A 244 -33.24 -84.78 -26.80
C LEU A 244 -34.02 -86.10 -26.91
N ALA A 245 -35.24 -86.08 -27.44
CA ALA A 245 -36.00 -87.29 -27.76
C ALA A 245 -35.34 -88.11 -28.88
N ASN A 246 -34.81 -87.46 -29.92
CA ASN A 246 -34.07 -88.09 -31.01
C ASN A 246 -32.73 -88.69 -30.52
N VAL A 247 -31.99 -87.98 -29.68
CA VAL A 247 -30.76 -88.51 -29.07
C VAL A 247 -31.06 -89.70 -28.17
N LYS A 248 -32.14 -89.67 -27.38
CA LYS A 248 -32.58 -90.83 -26.57
C LYS A 248 -32.95 -92.04 -27.41
N SER A 249 -33.61 -91.86 -28.56
CA SER A 249 -33.94 -92.97 -29.46
C SER A 249 -32.71 -93.54 -30.17
N ARG A 250 -31.72 -92.69 -30.51
CA ARG A 250 -30.42 -93.13 -31.01
C ARG A 250 -29.60 -93.89 -29.96
N LEU A 251 -29.73 -93.50 -28.70
CA LEU A 251 -29.06 -94.17 -27.58
C LEU A 251 -29.68 -95.55 -27.30
N SER A 252 -31.02 -95.67 -27.38
CA SER A 252 -31.68 -96.97 -27.24
C SER A 252 -31.36 -97.91 -28.40
N SER A 253 -31.30 -97.40 -29.64
CA SER A 253 -30.91 -98.21 -30.81
C SER A 253 -29.44 -98.66 -30.76
N LEU A 254 -28.53 -97.79 -30.29
CA LEU A 254 -27.14 -98.17 -29.99
C LEU A 254 -27.03 -99.24 -28.90
N LYS A 255 -27.88 -99.16 -27.87
CA LYS A 255 -27.92 -100.16 -26.79
C LYS A 255 -28.41 -101.52 -27.28
N THR A 256 -29.38 -101.56 -28.20
CA THR A 256 -29.78 -102.81 -28.88
C THR A 256 -28.68 -103.35 -29.78
N LEU A 257 -27.99 -102.50 -30.54
CA LEU A 257 -26.84 -102.89 -31.37
C LEU A 257 -25.68 -103.44 -30.52
N GLU A 258 -25.46 -102.91 -29.31
CA GLU A 258 -24.45 -103.43 -28.38
C GLU A 258 -24.81 -104.83 -27.85
N ILE A 259 -26.10 -105.08 -27.59
CA ILE A 259 -26.61 -106.40 -27.18
C ILE A 259 -26.43 -107.40 -28.33
N GLU A 260 -26.79 -107.01 -29.56
CA GLU A 260 -26.61 -107.84 -30.76
C GLU A 260 -25.13 -108.14 -31.03
N SER A 261 -24.23 -107.14 -30.89
CA SER A 261 -22.80 -107.32 -31.05
C SER A 261 -22.21 -108.30 -30.03
N LYS A 262 -22.65 -108.22 -28.77
CA LYS A 262 -22.25 -109.18 -27.72
C LYS A 262 -22.74 -110.60 -28.00
N ASP A 263 -23.93 -110.74 -28.60
CA ASP A 263 -24.47 -112.06 -28.96
C ASP A 263 -23.73 -112.67 -30.16
N VAL A 264 -23.42 -111.86 -31.18
CA VAL A 264 -22.58 -112.28 -32.32
C VAL A 264 -21.17 -112.69 -31.85
N LEU A 265 -20.60 -111.99 -30.86
CA LEU A 265 -19.30 -112.37 -30.28
C LEU A 265 -19.37 -113.70 -29.51
N ARG A 266 -20.49 -113.98 -28.81
CA ARG A 266 -20.75 -115.28 -28.17
C ARG A 266 -20.92 -116.42 -29.17
N GLN A 267 -21.58 -116.16 -30.30
CA GLN A 267 -21.71 -117.15 -31.38
C GLN A 267 -20.35 -117.45 -32.03
N ARG A 268 -19.51 -116.43 -32.24
CA ARG A 268 -18.16 -116.57 -32.79
C ARG A 268 -17.22 -117.36 -31.88
N THR A 269 -17.28 -117.12 -30.57
CA THR A 269 -16.48 -117.88 -29.57
C THR A 269 -16.91 -119.34 -29.51
N LYS A 270 -18.22 -119.64 -29.48
CA LYS A 270 -18.73 -121.02 -29.59
C LYS A 270 -18.32 -121.71 -30.88
N ALA A 271 -18.38 -121.02 -32.03
CA ALA A 271 -17.97 -121.59 -33.32
C ALA A 271 -16.44 -121.85 -33.40
N SER A 272 -15.64 -121.03 -32.73
CA SER A 272 -14.19 -121.25 -32.61
C SER A 272 -13.85 -122.48 -31.76
N GLU A 273 -14.56 -122.69 -30.65
CA GLU A 273 -14.40 -123.86 -29.78
C GLU A 273 -14.81 -125.17 -30.49
N THR A 274 -15.91 -125.16 -31.24
CA THR A 274 -16.35 -126.33 -32.01
C THR A 274 -15.39 -126.67 -33.14
N SER A 275 -14.82 -125.66 -33.81
CA SER A 275 -13.79 -125.86 -34.85
C SER A 275 -12.50 -126.46 -34.27
N ALA A 276 -12.06 -125.98 -33.10
CA ALA A 276 -10.88 -126.52 -32.41
C ALA A 276 -11.10 -127.97 -31.94
N ARG A 277 -12.28 -128.30 -31.40
CA ARG A 277 -12.64 -129.67 -31.00
C ARG A 277 -12.65 -130.64 -32.18
N LEU A 278 -13.29 -130.27 -33.28
CA LEU A 278 -13.36 -131.10 -34.49
C LEU A 278 -11.99 -131.29 -35.16
N LYS A 279 -11.09 -130.30 -35.07
CA LYS A 279 -9.70 -130.45 -35.51
C LYS A 279 -8.94 -131.48 -34.68
N GLY A 280 -9.09 -131.45 -33.35
CA GLY A 280 -8.46 -132.42 -32.44
C GLY A 280 -8.96 -133.85 -32.65
N GLU A 281 -10.26 -134.03 -32.84
CA GLU A 281 -10.86 -135.35 -33.16
C GLU A 281 -10.36 -135.91 -34.51
N ASN A 282 -10.16 -135.05 -35.52
CA ASN A 282 -9.66 -135.48 -36.83
C ASN A 282 -8.19 -135.94 -36.79
N GLU A 283 -7.34 -135.29 -35.98
CA GLU A 283 -5.94 -135.71 -35.83
C GLU A 283 -5.80 -137.04 -35.09
N ILE A 284 -6.63 -137.28 -34.07
CA ILE A 284 -6.65 -138.54 -33.32
C ILE A 284 -7.08 -139.70 -34.23
N LEU A 285 -8.18 -139.52 -34.99
CA LEU A 285 -8.68 -140.53 -35.93
C LEU A 285 -7.71 -140.83 -37.08
N LYS A 286 -6.95 -139.84 -37.57
CA LYS A 286 -5.87 -140.08 -38.54
C LYS A 286 -4.73 -140.92 -37.95
N SER A 287 -4.38 -140.68 -36.69
CA SER A 287 -3.32 -141.43 -36.01
C SER A 287 -3.72 -142.88 -35.71
N GLU A 288 -5.01 -143.13 -35.46
CA GLU A 288 -5.56 -144.48 -35.26
C GLU A 288 -5.73 -145.24 -36.58
N GLY A 289 -6.13 -144.55 -37.65
CA GLY A 289 -6.24 -145.14 -38.99
C GLY A 289 -4.89 -145.63 -39.53
N ASN A 290 -3.82 -144.85 -39.35
CA ASN A 290 -2.48 -145.25 -39.79
C ASN A 290 -1.95 -146.47 -38.99
N LYS A 291 -2.20 -146.53 -37.68
CA LYS A 291 -1.78 -147.66 -36.82
C LYS A 291 -2.49 -148.98 -37.16
N LEU A 292 -3.73 -148.90 -37.66
CA LEU A 292 -4.49 -150.09 -38.08
C LEU A 292 -4.05 -150.59 -39.47
N ASN A 293 -3.62 -149.70 -40.37
CA ASN A 293 -3.08 -150.09 -41.67
C ASN A 293 -1.73 -150.81 -41.54
N ASP A 294 -0.82 -150.28 -40.71
CA ASP A 294 0.49 -150.90 -40.45
C ASP A 294 0.36 -152.29 -39.78
N ARG A 295 -0.76 -152.55 -39.08
CA ARG A 295 -1.05 -153.83 -38.42
C ARG A 295 -1.61 -154.89 -39.37
N ILE A 296 -2.32 -154.48 -40.42
CA ILE A 296 -2.88 -155.39 -41.44
C ILE A 296 -1.78 -155.82 -42.41
N GLU A 297 -0.85 -154.93 -42.77
CA GLU A 297 0.27 -155.24 -43.68
C GLU A 297 1.29 -156.22 -43.05
N MET A 298 1.41 -156.25 -41.71
CA MET A 298 2.31 -157.16 -40.98
C MET A 298 1.77 -158.59 -40.78
N LEU A 299 0.48 -158.86 -40.99
CA LEU A 299 -0.11 -160.20 -40.78
C LEU A 299 -0.24 -161.01 -42.08
N ASP A 300 0.17 -160.46 -43.22
CA ASP A 300 0.15 -161.11 -44.55
C ASP A 300 1.46 -161.86 -44.88
N THR A 301 2.39 -162.02 -43.91
CA THR A 301 3.72 -162.64 -44.12
C THR A 301 4.20 -163.52 -42.94
N ALA A 302 3.91 -164.84 -42.99
CA ALA A 302 4.67 -166.01 -42.41
C ALA A 302 3.70 -167.18 -42.06
N THR A 303 3.42 -168.14 -42.96
CA THR A 303 4.09 -169.44 -43.21
C THR A 303 4.15 -170.46 -42.03
N GLU A 304 3.11 -171.31 -41.99
CA GLU A 304 3.02 -172.74 -41.59
C GLU A 304 3.28 -173.27 -40.15
N PRO A 305 2.59 -174.38 -39.74
CA PRO A 305 2.20 -174.71 -38.36
C PRO A 305 2.99 -175.88 -37.74
N ILE A 306 2.85 -176.14 -36.42
CA ILE A 306 2.88 -177.47 -35.73
C ILE A 306 2.67 -177.28 -34.19
N CYS A 307 1.87 -178.15 -33.57
CA CYS A 307 1.43 -178.17 -32.17
C CYS A 307 2.36 -179.01 -31.24
N PRO A 308 2.87 -178.48 -30.10
CA PRO A 308 3.82 -179.21 -29.25
C PRO A 308 3.24 -179.74 -27.93
N THR A 309 2.18 -180.58 -27.94
CA THR A 309 1.99 -181.60 -26.86
C THR A 309 1.17 -182.86 -27.19
N CYS A 310 0.80 -183.13 -28.46
CA CYS A 310 0.32 -184.48 -28.84
C CYS A 310 0.78 -185.02 -30.22
N GLY A 311 1.63 -184.31 -30.97
CA GLY A 311 2.21 -184.87 -32.20
C GLY A 311 1.21 -185.10 -33.33
N GLN A 312 0.27 -184.18 -33.55
CA GLN A 312 -0.52 -184.12 -34.78
C GLN A 312 -0.66 -182.70 -35.34
N VAL A 313 -0.74 -182.64 -36.66
CA VAL A 313 -0.64 -181.48 -37.56
C VAL A 313 -2.05 -180.87 -37.77
N LEU A 314 -2.14 -179.54 -37.84
CA LEU A 314 -3.33 -178.80 -38.31
C LEU A 314 -3.01 -178.17 -39.67
#